data_AF-A0AAP3H2K4-F1
#
_entry.id   AF-A0AAP3H2K4-F1
#
_cell.length_a   1.000
_cell.length_b   1.000
_cell.length_c   1.000
_cell.angle_alpha   90.00
_cell.angle_beta   90.00
_cell.angle_gamma   90.00
#
_symmetry.space_group_name_H-M   'P 1'
#
loop_
_entity.id
_entity.type
_entity.pdbx_description
1 polymer ?
#
loop_
_entity_poly.entity_id
_entity_poly.type
_entity_poly.pdbx_seq_one_letter_code
_entity_poly.pdbx_strand_id
1 'polypeptide(L)' 'MTELTLSPTSATLLFVIACLAGYRYRSVWKNEGPRLQLWIFGLIAAACLLSLGFVPLQVG' A
#
# COMPACT_ATOMS: atom_id res chain seq x y z
N MET A 1 -9.44 -23.87 9.15
CA MET A 1 -9.11 -22.89 8.11
C MET A 1 -9.18 -21.51 8.76
N THR A 2 -8.06 -20.80 8.88
CA THR A 2 -8.07 -19.41 9.34
C THR A 2 -8.59 -18.53 8.21
N GLU A 3 -9.80 -18.00 8.37
CA GLU A 3 -10.37 -16.99 7.47
C GLU A 3 -9.47 -15.75 7.50
N LEU A 4 -8.71 -15.53 6.42
CA LEU A 4 -7.78 -14.41 6.31
C LEU A 4 -8.59 -13.20 5.84
N THR A 5 -9.15 -12.44 6.78
CA THR A 5 -10.00 -11.28 6.52
C THR A 5 -9.38 -10.00 7.06
N LEU A 6 -9.50 -8.91 6.31
CA LEU A 6 -9.09 -7.58 6.77
C LEU A 6 -10.21 -6.91 7.57
N SER A 7 -9.91 -6.48 8.79
CA SER A 7 -10.81 -5.58 9.52
C SER A 7 -10.91 -4.22 8.81
N PRO A 8 -12.03 -3.48 8.96
CA PRO A 8 -12.17 -2.15 8.39
C PRO A 8 -11.05 -1.19 8.80
N THR A 9 -10.62 -1.25 10.06
CA THR A 9 -9.53 -0.42 10.59
C THR A 9 -8.20 -0.75 9.89
N SER A 10 -7.86 -2.03 9.75
CA SER A 10 -6.63 -2.45 9.05
C SER A 10 -6.66 -2.08 7.56
N ALA A 11 -7.80 -2.22 6.91
CA ALA A 11 -7.96 -1.85 5.50
C ALA A 11 -7.77 -0.34 5.29
N THR A 12 -8.32 0.47 6.20
CA THR A 12 -8.16 1.93 6.15
C THR A 12 -6.70 2.32 6.34
N LEU A 13 -5.99 1.69 7.28
CA LEU A 13 -4.56 1.94 7.48
C LEU A 13 -3.72 1.56 6.25
N LEU A 14 -3.96 0.39 5.65
CA LEU A 14 -3.28 -0.03 4.42
C LEU A 14 -3.52 0.97 3.28
N PHE A 15 -4.74 1.50 3.16
CA PHE A 15 -5.07 2.49 2.15
C PHE A 15 -4.31 3.81 2.36
N VAL A 16 -4.27 4.32 3.60
CA VAL A 16 -3.51 5.54 3.92
C VAL A 16 -2.02 5.34 3.65
N ILE A 17 -1.45 4.19 4.01
CA ILE A 17 -0.05 3.85 3.73
C ILE A 17 0.19 3.79 2.22
N ALA A 18 -0.70 3.17 1.45
CA ALA A 18 -0.61 3.11 -0.01
C ALA A 18 -0.59 4.52 -0.63
N CYS A 19 -1.47 5.42 -0.18
CA CYS A 19 -1.50 6.80 -0.64
C CYS A 19 -0.21 7.57 -0.29
N LEU A 20 0.30 7.41 0.93
CA LEU A 20 1.54 8.07 1.35
C LEU A 20 2.76 7.55 0.58
N ALA A 21 2.84 6.23 0.38
CA ALA A 21 3.89 5.60 -0.42
C ALA A 21 3.83 6.08 -1.88
N GLY A 22 2.64 6.17 -2.48
CA GLY A 22 2.45 6.73 -3.83
C GLY A 22 2.86 8.21 -3.94
N TYR A 23 2.53 9.02 -2.94
CA TYR A 23 2.98 10.41 -2.88
C TYR A 23 4.51 10.51 -2.83
N ARG A 24 5.16 9.71 -1.97
CA ARG A 24 6.62 9.68 -1.84
C ARG A 24 7.29 9.16 -3.12
N TYR A 25 6.74 8.12 -3.75
CA TYR A 25 7.18 7.64 -5.06
C TYR A 25 7.19 8.79 -6.09
N ARG A 26 6.07 9.52 -6.22
CA ARG A 26 5.96 10.66 -7.14
C ARG A 26 6.96 11.78 -6.80
N SER A 27 7.16 12.05 -5.52
CA SER A 27 8.14 13.06 -5.07
C SER A 27 9.57 12.67 -5.46
N VAL A 28 9.97 11.42 -5.21
CA VAL A 28 11.31 10.93 -5.57
C VAL A 28 11.49 10.94 -7.09
N TRP A 29 10.44 10.58 -7.84
CA TRP A 29 10.50 10.55 -9.30
C TRP A 29 10.69 11.95 -9.89
N LYS A 30 9.94 12.92 -9.38
CA LYS A 30 10.08 14.32 -9.80
C LYS A 30 11.42 14.94 -9.44
N ASN A 31 12.00 14.53 -8.30
CA ASN A 31 13.29 15.04 -7.84
C ASN A 31 14.48 14.28 -8.46
N GLU A 32 14.25 13.38 -9.42
CA GLU A 32 15.25 12.49 -10.01
C GLU A 32 16.11 11.78 -8.95
N GLY A 33 15.47 11.46 -7.82
CA GLY A 33 16.12 10.88 -6.67
C GLY A 33 16.60 9.43 -6.90
N PRO A 34 17.21 8.81 -5.89
CA PRO A 34 17.77 7.47 -6.01
C PRO A 34 16.73 6.46 -6.54
N ARG A 35 17.07 5.77 -7.63
CA ARG A 35 16.18 4.77 -8.27
C ARG A 35 15.72 3.67 -7.31
N LEU A 36 16.55 3.35 -6.32
CA LEU A 36 16.23 2.36 -5.29
C LEU A 36 15.08 2.82 -4.39
N GLN A 37 15.01 4.12 -4.09
CA GLN A 37 13.95 4.73 -3.29
C GLN A 37 12.61 4.76 -4.05
N LEU A 38 12.65 4.90 -5.37
CA LEU A 38 11.46 4.69 -6.23
C LEU A 38 10.93 3.26 -6.08
N TRP A 39 11.80 2.27 -6.28
CA TRP A 39 11.38 0.88 -6.18
C TRP A 39 10.81 0.51 -4.82
N ILE A 40 11.43 0.97 -3.72
CA ILE A 40 10.92 0.70 -2.36
C ILE A 40 9.52 1.27 -2.17
N PHE A 41 9.29 2.56 -2.48
CA PHE A 41 7.96 3.16 -2.30
C PHE A 41 6.92 2.59 -3.26
N GLY A 42 7.31 2.26 -4.49
CA GLY A 42 6.45 1.62 -5.47
C GLY A 42 6.03 0.21 -5.02
N LEU A 43 6.97 -0.59 -4.52
CA LEU A 43 6.70 -1.94 -3.99
C LEU A 43 5.80 -1.91 -2.75
N ILE A 44 6.03 -0.97 -1.82
CA ILE A 44 5.17 -0.82 -0.64
C ILE A 44 3.75 -0.46 -1.06
N ALA A 45 3.58 0.50 -1.97
CA ALA A 45 2.26 0.89 -2.48
C ALA A 45 1.57 -0.29 -3.19
N ALA A 46 2.30 -1.02 -4.05
CA ALA A 46 1.78 -2.20 -4.73
C ALA A 46 1.34 -3.29 -3.75
N ALA A 47 2.15 -3.61 -2.74
CA ALA A 47 1.81 -4.61 -1.73
C ALA A 47 0.54 -4.24 -0.95
N CYS A 48 0.37 -2.97 -0.57
CA CYS A 48 -0.83 -2.51 0.13
C CYS A 48 -2.08 -2.61 -0.76
N LEU A 49 -1.99 -2.20 -2.04
CA LEU A 49 -3.11 -2.28 -2.98
C LEU A 49 -3.47 -3.71 -3.35
N LEU A 50 -2.49 -4.60 -3.51
CA LEU A 50 -2.72 -6.02 -3.72
C LEU A 50 -3.41 -6.64 -2.50
N SER A 51 -2.97 -6.31 -1.28
CA SER A 51 -3.62 -6.79 -0.06
C SER A 51 -5.08 -6.33 0.01
N LEU A 52 -5.36 -5.06 -0.29
CA LEU A 52 -6.73 -4.53 -0.31
C LEU A 52 -7.61 -5.12 -1.43
N GLY A 53 -7.01 -5.43 -2.59
CA GLY A 53 -7.73 -5.96 -3.74
C GLY A 53 -8.04 -7.46 -3.65
N PHE A 54 -7.18 -8.23 -2.97
CA PHE A 54 -7.27 -9.70 -2.93
C PHE A 54 -7.70 -10.26 -1.57
N VAL A 55 -7.59 -9.50 -0.48
CA VAL A 55 -8.00 -9.98 0.85
C VAL A 55 -9.42 -9.49 1.15
N PRO A 56 -10.37 -10.39 1.42
CA PRO A 56 -11.75 -10.01 1.71
C PRO A 56 -11.84 -9.17 2.99
N LEU A 57 -12.71 -8.16 2.95
CA LEU A 57 -13.02 -7.35 4.11
C LEU A 57 -13.94 -8.12 5.05
N GLN A 58 -13.62 -8.10 6.33
CA GLN A 58 -14.52 -8.58 7.36
C GLN A 58 -15.69 -7.60 7.46
N VAL A 59 -16.85 -8.05 7.02
CA VAL A 59 -18.12 -7.34 7.19
C VAL A 59 -18.74 -7.89 8.47
N GLY A 60 -18.94 -7.02 9.46
CA GLY A 60 -19.64 -7.35 10.70
C GLY A 60 -21.12 -7.55 10.48
#